data_AF-A0A321LXQ7-F1
#
_entry.id   AF-A0A321LXQ7-F1
#
_cell.length_a   1.000
_cell.length_b   1.000
_cell.length_c   1.000
_cell.angle_alpha   90.00
_cell.angle_beta   90.00
_cell.angle_gamma   90.00
#
_symmetry.space_group_name_H-M   'P 1'
#
loop_
_entity.id
_entity.type
_entity.pdbx_description
1 polymer ?
#
loop_
_entity_poly.entity_id
_entity_poly.type
_entity_poly.pdbx_seq_one_letter_code
_entity_poly.pdbx_strand_id
1 'polypeptide(L)' 'MARPSPMPRQQLQQLARLRLREAEALYGARLYDGCVYLAGYAVELALKARICRLLGLSEYPLEPKQAFRVHNLQ' A
#
# COMPACT_ATOMS: atom_id res chain seq x y z
N MET A 1 -5.94 15.63 -16.70
CA MET A 1 -5.47 14.73 -15.62
C MET A 1 -6.02 13.33 -15.89
N ALA A 2 -5.16 12.33 -16.04
CA ALA A 2 -5.61 10.94 -16.21
C ALA A 2 -6.29 10.47 -14.92
N ARG A 3 -7.42 9.76 -15.03
CA ARG A 3 -8.08 9.15 -13.86
C ARG A 3 -7.13 8.11 -13.25
N PRO A 4 -6.97 8.05 -11.92
CA PRO A 4 -6.15 7.03 -11.29
C PRO A 4 -6.74 5.65 -11.63
N SER A 5 -5.89 4.73 -12.09
CA SER A 5 -6.28 3.35 -12.36
C SER A 5 -6.15 2.50 -11.09
N PRO A 6 -7.08 1.56 -10.84
CA PRO A 6 -6.95 0.64 -9.72
C PRO A 6 -5.67 -0.18 -9.84
N MET A 7 -4.98 -0.40 -8.71
CA MET A 7 -3.69 -1.09 -8.70
C MET A 7 -3.88 -2.61 -8.54
N PRO A 8 -3.34 -3.42 -9.48
CA PRO A 8 -3.33 -4.87 -9.34
C PRO A 8 -2.58 -5.32 -8.09
N ARG A 9 -3.04 -6.42 -7.48
CA ARG A 9 -2.40 -7.01 -6.29
C ARG A 9 -0.90 -7.23 -6.47
N GLN A 10 -0.47 -7.73 -7.63
CA GLN A 10 0.94 -8.00 -7.89
C GLN A 10 1.79 -6.72 -7.92
N GLN A 11 1.26 -5.64 -8.50
CA GLN A 11 1.91 -4.34 -8.52
C GLN A 11 2.05 -3.77 -7.10
N LEU A 12 1.00 -3.90 -6.26
CA LEU A 12 1.07 -3.51 -4.85
C LEU A 12 2.19 -4.27 -4.10
N GLN A 13 2.33 -5.57 -4.34
CA GLN A 13 3.40 -6.38 -3.72
C GLN A 13 4.80 -5.96 -4.19
N GLN A 14 4.97 -5.70 -5.48
CA GLN A 14 6.24 -5.25 -6.04
C GLN A 14 6.61 -3.87 -5.49
N LEU A 15 5.65 -2.95 -5.44
CA LEU A 15 5.87 -1.61 -4.93
C LEU A 15 6.16 -1.62 -3.42
N ALA A 16 5.47 -2.44 -2.62
CA ALA A 16 5.76 -2.60 -1.20
C ALA A 16 7.23 -3.01 -0.96
N ARG A 17 7.73 -4.00 -1.70
CA ARG A 17 9.13 -4.45 -1.62
C ARG A 17 10.11 -3.36 -2.07
N LEU A 18 9.76 -2.59 -3.10
CA LEU A 18 10.59 -1.48 -3.56
C LEU A 18 10.71 -0.40 -2.48
N ARG A 19 9.58 0.02 -1.90
CA ARG A 19 9.55 1.05 -0.84
C ARG A 19 10.29 0.61 0.42
N LEU A 20 10.22 -0.68 0.78
CA LEU A 20 11.00 -1.22 1.89
C LEU A 20 12.52 -1.12 1.64
N ARG A 21 12.99 -1.51 0.44
CA ARG A 21 14.42 -1.38 0.08
C ARG A 21 14.90 0.07 0.11
N GLU A 22 14.07 1.00 -0.33
CA GLU A 22 14.40 2.43 -0.25
C GLU A 22 14.44 2.94 1.20
N ALA A 23 13.51 2.48 2.04
CA ALA A 23 13.53 2.79 3.47
C ALA A 23 14.83 2.28 4.14
N GLU A 24 15.26 1.05 3.83
CA GLU A 24 16.53 0.48 4.29
C GLU A 24 17.73 1.31 3.83
N ALA A 25 17.73 1.79 2.58
CA ALA A 25 18.78 2.68 2.06
C ALA A 25 18.81 4.03 2.80
N LEU A 26 17.65 4.64 3.06
CA LEU A 26 17.54 5.89 3.83
C LEU A 26 17.98 5.71 5.28
N TYR A 27 17.66 4.56 5.89
CA TYR A 27 18.14 4.22 7.23
C TYR A 27 19.68 4.18 7.28
N GLY A 28 20.32 3.51 6.30
CA GLY A 28 21.77 3.48 6.18
C GLY A 28 22.39 4.87 5.99
N ALA A 29 21.68 5.79 5.33
CA ALA A 29 22.07 7.18 5.16
C ALA A 29 21.72 8.11 6.35
N ARG A 30 21.14 7.57 7.44
CA ARG A 30 20.65 8.33 8.61
C ARG A 30 19.53 9.34 8.30
N LEU A 31 18.80 9.15 7.21
CA LEU A 31 17.66 9.98 6.80
C LEU A 31 16.36 9.41 7.36
N TYR A 32 16.19 9.52 8.67
CA TYR A 32 15.16 8.78 9.42
C TYR A 32 13.72 9.19 9.07
N ASP A 33 13.47 10.48 8.83
CA ASP A 33 12.12 10.94 8.48
C ASP A 33 11.63 10.30 7.17
N GLY A 34 12.48 10.28 6.15
CA GLY A 34 12.20 9.62 4.88
C GLY A 34 12.11 8.10 5.02
N CYS A 35 12.97 7.49 5.84
CA CYS A 35 12.92 6.06 6.14
C CYS A 35 11.56 5.65 6.72
N VAL A 36 11.10 6.35 7.77
CA VAL A 36 9.82 6.05 8.43
C VAL A 36 8.65 6.23 7.47
N TYR A 37 8.66 7.29 6.66
CA TYR A 37 7.63 7.52 5.65
C TYR A 37 7.55 6.38 4.63
N LEU A 38 8.68 5.97 4.04
CA LEU A 38 8.71 4.89 3.06
C LEU A 38 8.38 3.52 3.67
N ALA A 39 8.81 3.27 4.91
CA ALA A 39 8.44 2.06 5.64
C ALA A 39 6.93 1.98 5.91
N GLY A 40 6.31 3.08 6.34
CA GLY A 40 4.86 3.18 6.52
C GLY A 40 4.11 2.92 5.21
N TYR A 41 4.58 3.50 4.11
CA TYR A 41 3.98 3.27 2.80
C TYR A 41 4.15 1.82 2.31
N ALA A 42 5.29 1.18 2.58
CA ALA A 42 5.49 -0.25 2.29
C ALA A 42 4.47 -1.14 3.03
N VAL A 43 4.21 -0.85 4.31
CA VAL A 43 3.22 -1.57 5.13
C VAL A 43 1.81 -1.37 4.57
N GLU A 44 1.43 -0.14 4.23
CA GLU A 44 0.12 0.15 3.63
C GLU A 44 -0.13 -0.66 2.35
N LEU A 45 0.85 -0.69 1.44
CA LEU A 45 0.77 -1.43 0.18
C LEU A 45 0.68 -2.94 0.40
N ALA A 46 1.45 -3.47 1.36
CA ALA A 46 1.40 -4.88 1.73
C ALA A 46 0.02 -5.28 2.30
N LEU A 47 -0.57 -4.41 3.14
CA LEU A 47 -1.92 -4.60 3.69
C LEU A 47 -2.98 -4.56 2.58
N LYS A 48 -2.91 -3.61 1.66
CA LYS A 48 -3.81 -3.55 0.49
C LYS A 48 -3.74 -4.83 -0.35
N ALA A 49 -2.53 -5.30 -0.66
CA ALA A 49 -2.33 -6.56 -1.38
C ALA A 49 -2.86 -7.77 -0.60
N ARG A 50 -2.76 -7.75 0.74
CA ARG A 50 -3.29 -8.81 1.61
C ARG A 50 -4.81 -8.82 1.62
N ILE A 51 -5.46 -7.65 1.66
CA ILE A 51 -6.92 -7.50 1.55
C ILE A 51 -7.40 -8.09 0.21
N CYS A 52 -6.77 -7.72 -0.91
CA CYS A 52 -7.10 -8.30 -2.22
C CYS A 52 -7.01 -9.83 -2.20
N ARG A 53 -5.94 -10.39 -1.60
CA ARG A 53 -5.79 -11.85 -1.48
C ARG A 53 -6.87 -12.51 -0.62
N LEU A 54 -7.23 -11.89 0.51
CA LEU A 54 -8.22 -12.44 1.43
C LEU A 54 -9.65 -12.40 0.86
N LEU A 55 -9.94 -11.39 0.03
CA LEU A 55 -11.26 -11.16 -0.55
C LEU A 55 -11.38 -11.64 -2.01
N GLY A 56 -10.33 -12.24 -2.57
CA GLY A 56 -10.32 -12.72 -3.96
C GLY A 56 -10.36 -11.62 -5.02
N LEU A 57 -9.91 -10.41 -4.69
CA LEU A 57 -9.89 -9.27 -5.62
C LEU A 57 -8.60 -9.28 -6.46
N SER A 58 -8.74 -9.03 -7.78
CA SER A 58 -7.60 -8.85 -8.70
C SER A 58 -6.86 -7.53 -8.45
N GLU A 59 -7.59 -6.50 -8.04
CA GLU A 59 -7.12 -5.14 -7.83
C GLU A 59 -7.66 -4.54 -6.54
N TYR A 60 -6.96 -3.54 -6.00
CA TYR A 60 -7.46 -2.79 -4.84
C TYR A 60 -8.39 -1.67 -5.33
N PRO A 61 -9.59 -1.52 -4.75
CA PRO A 61 -10.58 -0.55 -5.20
C PRO A 61 -10.10 0.88 -4.97
N LEU A 62 -10.43 1.78 -5.91
CA LEU A 62 -10.18 3.22 -5.78
C LEU A 62 -11.00 3.86 -4.67
N GLU A 63 -12.20 3.34 -4.41
CA GLU A 63 -13.14 3.82 -3.39
C GLU A 63 -13.44 2.73 -2.33
N PRO A 64 -12.55 2.54 -1.34
CA PRO A 64 -12.66 1.44 -0.36
C PRO A 64 -13.93 1.47 0.48
N LYS A 65 -14.46 2.66 0.78
CA LYS A 65 -15.69 2.83 1.59
C LYS A 65 -16.93 2.25 0.92
N GLN A 66 -16.93 2.18 -0.41
CA GLN A 66 -18.02 1.60 -1.19
C GLN A 66 -17.77 0.10 -1.43
N ALA A 67 -16.50 -0.30 -1.50
CA ALA A 67 -16.11 -1.68 -1.77
C ALA A 67 -16.07 -2.60 -0.53
N PHE A 68 -15.85 -2.04 0.65
CA PHE A 68 -15.74 -2.80 1.90
C PHE A 68 -16.86 -2.42 2.88
N ARG A 69 -17.39 -3.42 3.60
CA ARG A 69 -18.30 -3.17 4.72
C ARG A 69 -17.53 -2.42 5.82
N VAL A 70 -17.93 -1.17 6.05
CA VAL A 70 -17.48 -0.35 7.17
C VAL A 70 -18.59 -0.26 8.20
N HIS A 71 -18.26 -0.45 9.49
CA HIS A 71 -19.21 -0.22 10.58
C HIS A 71 -19.14 1.26 10.97
N ASN A 72 -20.29 1.91 11.18
CA ASN A 72 -20.32 3.28 11.67
C ASN A 72 -20.18 3.25 13.19
N LEU A 73 -19.03 3.70 13.71
CA LEU A 73 -18.71 3.67 15.15
C LEU A 73 -19.08 5.01 15.84
N GLN A 74 -20.14 5.67 15.36
CA GLN A 74 -20.68 6.90 15.97
C GLN A 74 -21.55 6.59 17.18
#